data_AF-A0A1Y0N7X3-F1
#
_entry.id   AF-A0A1Y0N7X3-F1
#
_cell.length_a   1.000
_cell.length_b   1.000
_cell.length_c   1.000
_cell.angle_alpha   90.00
_cell.angle_beta   90.00
_cell.angle_gamma   90.00
#
_symmetry.space_group_name_H-M   'P 1'
#
loop_
_entity.id
_entity.type
_entity.pdbx_description
1 polymer ?
#
loop_
_entity_poly.entity_id
_entity_poly.type
_entity_poly.pdbx_seq_one_letter_code
_entity_poly.pdbx_strand_id
1 'polypeptide(L)'
;MKSWILAAALGMTAIAPASAQTTQALAYKLAEVTVGENFKDVKVLIDGAFDNLQKTAAASGKSDRTLEIWVEEMKNAMNRENFIKVIGDVWARDMTRDELQQALDFVTSPVGRKFQMASETVKSPRNLAPIFRDACDRAKSRVTAAGGKATDLDAACSQFR
;
A
#
# COMPACT_ATOMS: atom_id res chain seq x y z
N MET A 1 19.55 0.00 65.96
CA MET A 1 19.17 -1.02 64.95
C MET A 1 17.69 -0.88 64.54
N LYS A 2 17.25 0.26 63.99
CA LYS A 2 15.87 0.46 63.48
C LYS A 2 15.83 1.62 62.48
N SER A 3 16.54 1.52 61.34
CA SER A 3 16.48 2.59 60.32
C SER A 3 16.64 2.12 58.87
N TRP A 4 16.80 0.81 58.61
CA TRP A 4 17.10 0.31 57.26
C TRP A 4 15.89 -0.28 56.52
N ILE A 5 14.71 -0.37 57.17
CA ILE A 5 13.52 -1.01 56.57
C ILE A 5 12.69 -0.01 55.74
N LEU A 6 12.87 1.30 55.90
CA LEU A 6 12.09 2.32 55.18
C LEU A 6 12.64 2.69 53.79
N ALA A 7 13.85 2.23 53.42
CA ALA A 7 14.41 2.48 52.09
C ALA A 7 13.92 1.49 51.02
N ALA A 8 13.32 0.36 51.41
CA ALA A 8 12.81 -0.65 50.47
C ALA A 8 11.40 -0.34 49.92
N ALA A 9 10.68 0.63 50.51
CA ALA A 9 9.31 0.97 50.10
C ALA A 9 9.23 2.03 48.99
N LEU A 10 10.35 2.67 48.61
CA LEU A 10 10.40 3.74 47.61
C LEU A 10 10.96 3.31 46.25
N GLY A 11 11.29 2.03 46.07
CA GLY A 11 11.87 1.51 44.82
C GLY A 11 10.87 0.89 43.84
N MET A 12 9.57 0.81 44.16
CA MET A 12 8.59 0.01 43.38
C MET A 12 7.55 0.81 42.59
N THR A 13 7.71 2.12 42.39
CA THR A 13 6.67 2.96 41.75
C THR A 13 7.09 3.67 40.46
N ALA A 14 8.13 3.21 39.76
CA ALA A 14 8.52 3.82 38.48
C ALA A 14 8.84 2.83 37.35
N ILE A 15 8.28 1.61 37.40
CA ILE A 15 7.97 0.89 36.16
C ILE A 15 6.49 1.16 35.91
N ALA A 16 6.19 2.40 35.51
CA ALA A 16 4.92 2.65 34.85
C ALA A 16 4.86 1.64 33.70
N PRO A 17 3.79 0.82 33.59
CA PRO A 17 3.65 -0.02 32.42
C PRO A 17 3.73 0.94 31.24
N ALA A 18 4.61 0.64 30.28
CA ALA A 18 4.62 1.30 28.98
C ALA A 18 3.15 1.50 28.61
N SER A 19 2.72 2.77 28.59
CA SER A 19 1.30 3.16 28.55
C SER A 19 0.58 2.23 27.61
N ALA A 20 -0.44 1.51 28.11
CA ALA A 20 -1.15 0.52 27.32
C ALA A 20 -1.64 1.18 26.03
N GLN A 21 -0.91 0.95 24.94
CA GLN A 21 -1.20 1.58 23.66
C GLN A 21 -2.62 1.16 23.26
N THR A 22 -3.47 2.15 22.98
CA THR A 22 -4.86 1.90 22.60
C THR A 22 -4.91 1.18 21.26
N THR A 23 -5.99 0.45 21.00
CA THR A 23 -6.25 -0.20 19.69
C THR A 23 -6.06 0.81 18.55
N GLN A 24 -6.58 2.03 18.72
CA GLN A 24 -6.44 3.09 17.74
C GLN A 24 -4.97 3.53 17.56
N ALA A 25 -4.21 3.73 18.64
CA ALA A 25 -2.79 4.10 18.53
C ALA A 25 -1.96 3.01 17.82
N LEU A 26 -2.23 1.72 18.08
CA LEU A 26 -1.55 0.62 17.40
C LEU A 26 -1.93 0.54 15.92
N ALA A 27 -3.20 0.70 15.59
CA ALA A 27 -3.66 0.69 14.20
C ALA A 27 -3.05 1.81 13.38
N TYR A 28 -2.99 3.03 13.93
CA TYR A 28 -2.36 4.16 13.26
C TYR A 28 -0.86 3.95 13.07
N LYS A 29 -0.17 3.47 14.12
CA LYS A 29 1.25 3.15 14.02
C LYS A 29 1.53 2.06 12.97
N LEU A 30 0.69 1.03 12.93
CA LEU A 30 0.75 -0.03 11.91
C LEU A 30 0.53 0.55 10.50
N ALA A 31 -0.42 1.47 10.34
CA ALA A 31 -0.71 2.12 9.07
C ALA A 31 0.48 2.97 8.61
N GLU A 32 1.09 3.74 9.50
CA GLU A 32 2.28 4.53 9.20
C GLU A 32 3.45 3.71 8.65
N VAL A 33 3.76 2.57 9.29
CA VAL A 33 4.87 1.70 8.85
C VAL A 33 4.56 0.91 7.59
N THR A 34 3.28 0.63 7.30
CA THR A 34 2.88 -0.19 6.15
C THR A 34 2.60 0.65 4.90
N VAL A 35 2.04 1.85 5.06
CA VAL A 35 1.65 2.72 3.94
C VAL A 35 2.87 3.22 3.16
N GLY A 36 4.02 3.38 3.83
CA GLY A 36 5.36 3.46 3.21
C GLY A 36 5.43 4.09 1.82
N GLU A 37 6.09 3.41 0.87
CA GLU A 37 6.13 3.80 -0.54
C GLU A 37 4.87 3.43 -1.33
N ASN A 38 4.04 2.51 -0.80
CA ASN A 38 2.80 2.05 -1.44
C ASN A 38 1.82 3.18 -1.73
N PHE A 39 1.81 4.23 -0.91
CA PHE A 39 0.99 5.41 -1.18
C PHE A 39 1.35 6.11 -2.49
N LYS A 40 2.63 6.15 -2.88
CA LYS A 40 3.05 6.80 -4.12
C LYS A 40 2.44 6.09 -5.34
N ASP A 41 2.47 4.77 -5.36
CA ASP A 41 1.93 3.97 -6.46
C ASP A 41 0.41 4.13 -6.56
N VAL A 42 -0.28 4.09 -5.42
CA VAL A 42 -1.74 4.32 -5.36
C VAL A 42 -2.08 5.75 -5.79
N LYS A 43 -1.31 6.76 -5.37
CA LYS A 43 -1.53 8.16 -5.73
C LYS A 43 -1.42 8.38 -7.23
N VAL A 44 -0.44 7.77 -7.89
CA VAL A 44 -0.27 7.87 -9.36
C VAL A 44 -1.49 7.30 -10.09
N LEU A 45 -2.01 6.14 -9.66
CA LEU A 45 -3.20 5.53 -10.26
C LEU A 45 -4.44 6.39 -10.07
N ILE A 46 -4.64 6.93 -8.87
CA ILE A 46 -5.79 7.77 -8.54
C ILE A 46 -5.72 9.11 -9.29
N ASP A 47 -4.55 9.74 -9.36
CA ASP A 47 -4.35 10.97 -10.12
C ASP A 47 -4.64 10.75 -11.61
N GLY A 48 -4.16 9.65 -12.18
CA GLY A 48 -4.44 9.27 -13.56
C GLY A 48 -5.95 9.06 -13.82
N ALA A 49 -6.68 8.48 -12.87
CA ALA A 49 -8.12 8.31 -12.96
C ALA A 49 -8.85 9.67 -12.95
N PHE A 50 -8.45 10.59 -12.08
CA PHE A 50 -9.01 11.95 -12.04
C PHE A 50 -8.68 12.75 -13.30
N ASP A 51 -7.46 12.65 -13.82
CA ASP A 51 -7.08 13.29 -15.08
C ASP A 51 -7.90 12.75 -16.26
N ASN A 52 -8.15 11.44 -16.28
CA ASN A 52 -8.98 10.83 -17.31
C ASN A 52 -10.46 11.25 -17.20
N LEU A 53 -10.97 11.41 -15.98
CA LEU A 53 -12.31 11.94 -15.73
C LEU A 53 -12.46 13.36 -16.30
N GLN A 54 -11.48 14.25 -16.04
CA GLN A 54 -11.47 15.61 -16.59
C GLN A 54 -11.42 15.60 -18.12
N LYS A 55 -10.53 14.80 -18.73
CA LYS A 55 -10.44 14.68 -20.19
C LYS A 55 -11.74 14.18 -20.82
N THR A 56 -12.40 13.23 -20.18
CA THR A 56 -13.69 12.68 -20.66
C THR A 56 -14.82 13.70 -20.52
N ALA A 57 -14.87 14.44 -19.42
CA ALA A 57 -15.83 15.52 -19.23
C ALA A 57 -15.63 16.65 -20.26
N ALA A 58 -14.38 17.04 -20.53
CA ALA A 58 -14.05 18.01 -21.57
C ALA A 58 -14.44 17.52 -22.96
N ALA A 59 -14.11 16.28 -23.32
CA ALA A 59 -14.47 15.69 -24.61
C ALA A 59 -16.00 15.55 -24.83
N SER A 60 -16.77 15.47 -23.75
CA SER A 60 -18.24 15.42 -23.81
C SER A 60 -18.92 16.80 -23.75
N GLY A 61 -18.14 17.90 -23.75
CA GLY A 61 -18.66 19.27 -23.68
C GLY A 61 -19.22 19.65 -22.30
N LYS A 62 -18.94 18.85 -21.26
CA LYS A 62 -19.40 19.03 -19.88
C LYS A 62 -18.29 19.47 -18.94
N SER A 63 -17.23 20.12 -19.46
CA SER A 63 -16.19 20.69 -18.60
C SER A 63 -16.79 21.80 -17.76
N ASP A 64 -17.25 21.44 -16.57
CA ASP A 64 -17.83 22.34 -15.60
C ASP A 64 -16.70 22.78 -14.66
N ARG A 65 -16.56 24.09 -14.46
CA ARG A 65 -15.63 24.65 -13.47
C ARG A 65 -15.81 23.98 -12.10
N THR A 66 -17.03 23.54 -11.79
CA THR A 66 -17.38 22.76 -10.60
C THR A 66 -16.64 21.42 -10.53
N LEU A 67 -16.52 20.69 -11.64
CA LEU A 67 -15.82 19.41 -11.69
C LEU A 67 -14.30 19.59 -11.52
N GLU A 68 -13.73 20.64 -12.10
CA GLU A 68 -12.32 20.98 -11.93
C GLU A 68 -11.99 21.22 -10.45
N ILE A 69 -12.78 22.08 -9.78
CA ILE A 69 -12.64 22.37 -8.35
C ILE A 69 -12.78 21.09 -7.53
N TRP A 70 -13.78 20.25 -7.82
CA TRP A 70 -13.96 18.98 -7.11
C TRP A 70 -12.77 18.04 -7.28
N VAL A 71 -12.23 17.92 -8.49
CA VAL A 71 -11.03 17.09 -8.74
C VAL A 71 -9.81 17.63 -8.00
N GLU A 72 -9.61 18.94 -7.99
CA GLU A 72 -8.52 19.58 -7.24
C GLU A 72 -8.64 19.28 -5.73
N GLU A 73 -9.83 19.46 -5.16
CA GLU A 73 -10.10 19.13 -3.74
C GLU A 73 -9.90 17.64 -3.44
N MET A 74 -10.35 16.75 -4.31
CA MET A 74 -10.14 15.31 -4.15
C MET A 74 -8.65 14.94 -4.19
N LYS A 75 -7.87 15.53 -5.10
CA LYS A 75 -6.42 15.33 -5.16
C LYS A 75 -5.71 15.84 -3.90
N ASN A 76 -6.16 16.96 -3.34
CA ASN A 76 -5.64 17.53 -2.10
C ASN A 76 -6.01 16.69 -0.86
N ALA A 77 -7.25 16.19 -0.82
CA ALA A 77 -7.75 15.32 0.25
C ALA A 77 -7.05 13.95 0.23
N MET A 78 -6.72 13.43 -0.95
CA MET A 78 -5.97 12.19 -1.15
C MET A 78 -4.47 12.38 -0.91
N ASN A 79 -4.11 12.78 0.30
CA ASN A 79 -2.73 12.87 0.78
C ASN A 79 -2.37 11.69 1.69
N ARG A 80 -1.08 11.55 1.99
CA ARG A 80 -0.55 10.42 2.76
C ARG A 80 -1.15 10.33 4.16
N GLU A 81 -1.34 11.46 4.82
CA GLU A 81 -1.84 11.53 6.21
C GLU A 81 -3.30 11.06 6.28
N ASN A 82 -4.14 11.56 5.38
CA ASN A 82 -5.54 11.13 5.28
C ASN A 82 -5.64 9.65 4.91
N PHE A 83 -4.75 9.14 4.05
CA PHE A 83 -4.73 7.73 3.70
C PHE A 83 -4.35 6.83 4.90
N ILE A 84 -3.32 7.22 5.67
CA ILE A 84 -2.94 6.56 6.92
C ILE A 84 -4.10 6.57 7.92
N LYS A 85 -4.76 7.71 8.06
CA LYS A 85 -5.89 7.88 8.97
C LYS A 85 -7.03 6.93 8.62
N VAL A 86 -7.44 6.88 7.35
CA VAL A 86 -8.52 6.00 6.89
C VAL A 86 -8.19 4.53 7.13
N ILE A 87 -6.97 4.09 6.78
CA ILE A 87 -6.55 2.71 7.02
C ILE A 87 -6.48 2.40 8.52
N GLY A 88 -5.91 3.31 9.31
CA GLY A 88 -5.83 3.20 10.76
C GLY A 88 -7.20 3.07 11.41
N ASP A 89 -8.19 3.85 10.97
CA ASP A 89 -9.56 3.77 11.47
C ASP A 89 -10.25 2.45 11.10
N VAL A 90 -10.03 1.94 9.88
CA VAL A 90 -10.53 0.61 9.45
C VAL A 90 -9.93 -0.48 10.33
N TRP A 91 -8.61 -0.50 10.51
CA TRP A 91 -7.94 -1.51 11.33
C TRP A 91 -8.28 -1.40 12.81
N ALA A 92 -8.44 -0.19 13.34
CA ALA A 92 -8.86 0.00 14.72
C ALA A 92 -10.27 -0.54 15.00
N ARG A 93 -11.14 -0.53 13.99
CA ARG A 93 -12.50 -1.08 14.06
C ARG A 93 -12.52 -2.60 13.89
N ASP A 94 -11.72 -3.11 12.96
CA ASP A 94 -11.85 -4.49 12.47
C ASP A 94 -10.85 -5.46 13.13
N MET A 95 -9.84 -4.96 13.85
CA MET A 95 -8.82 -5.79 14.52
C MET A 95 -8.81 -5.57 16.03
N THR A 96 -8.54 -6.65 16.76
CA THR A 96 -8.28 -6.59 18.20
C THR A 96 -6.91 -5.97 18.48
N ARG A 97 -6.70 -5.52 19.72
CA ARG A 97 -5.42 -4.98 20.17
C ARG A 97 -4.26 -5.97 19.97
N ASP A 98 -4.48 -7.25 20.25
CA ASP A 98 -3.43 -8.27 20.15
C ASP A 98 -3.09 -8.59 18.69
N GLU A 99 -4.08 -8.63 17.80
CA GLU A 99 -3.85 -8.78 16.35
C GLU A 99 -3.06 -7.60 15.78
N LEU A 100 -3.39 -6.37 16.20
CA LEU A 100 -2.67 -5.18 15.79
C LEU A 100 -1.22 -5.20 16.29
N GLN A 101 -0.99 -5.63 17.53
CA GLN A 101 0.35 -5.77 18.09
C GLN A 101 1.15 -6.83 17.33
N GLN A 102 0.57 -8.01 17.07
CA GLN A 102 1.23 -9.07 16.31
C GLN A 102 1.57 -8.63 14.88
N ALA A 103 0.65 -7.93 14.21
CA ALA A 103 0.87 -7.38 12.89
C ALA A 103 2.01 -6.35 12.91
N LEU A 104 2.04 -5.46 13.90
CA LEU A 104 3.09 -4.46 14.07
C LEU A 104 4.46 -5.11 14.33
N ASP A 105 4.50 -6.11 15.19
CA ASP A 105 5.72 -6.87 15.49
C ASP A 105 6.23 -7.59 14.24
N PHE A 106 5.32 -8.19 13.46
CA PHE A 106 5.68 -8.85 12.20
C PHE A 106 6.28 -7.85 11.20
N VAL A 107 5.58 -6.76 10.86
CA VAL A 107 6.03 -5.83 9.82
C VAL A 107 7.32 -5.09 10.21
N THR A 108 7.58 -4.91 11.51
CA THR A 108 8.83 -4.29 12.00
C THR A 108 9.98 -5.30 12.14
N SER A 109 9.68 -6.60 12.21
CA SER A 109 10.69 -7.66 12.29
C SER A 109 11.57 -7.73 11.02
N PRO A 110 12.78 -8.31 11.11
CA PRO A 110 13.62 -8.56 9.94
C PRO A 110 12.94 -9.46 8.89
N VAL A 111 12.13 -10.43 9.33
CA VAL A 111 11.43 -11.35 8.43
C VAL A 111 10.30 -10.62 7.69
N GLY A 112 9.47 -9.86 8.41
CA GLY A 112 8.39 -9.08 7.79
C GLY A 112 8.91 -8.04 6.80
N ARG A 113 10.03 -7.36 7.12
CA ARG A 113 10.69 -6.46 6.17
C ARG A 113 11.18 -7.17 4.90
N LYS A 114 11.81 -8.34 5.03
CA LYS A 114 12.19 -9.16 3.86
C LYS A 114 10.96 -9.62 3.06
N PHE A 115 9.87 -9.97 3.74
CA PHE A 115 8.63 -10.37 3.09
C PHE A 115 8.01 -9.22 2.29
N GLN A 116 7.97 -8.01 2.85
CA GLN A 116 7.51 -6.82 2.13
C GLN A 116 8.37 -6.52 0.90
N MET A 117 9.70 -6.57 1.03
CA MET A 117 10.60 -6.40 -0.12
C MET A 117 10.41 -7.49 -1.17
N ALA A 118 10.22 -8.75 -0.75
CA ALA A 118 9.92 -9.86 -1.66
C ALA A 118 8.61 -9.63 -2.42
N SER A 119 7.55 -9.19 -1.73
CA SER A 119 6.28 -8.79 -2.33
C SER A 119 6.45 -7.72 -3.42
N GLU A 120 7.19 -6.65 -3.12
CA GLU A 120 7.41 -5.58 -4.10
C GLU A 120 8.28 -6.04 -5.27
N THR A 121 9.29 -6.86 -5.02
CA THR A 121 10.12 -7.40 -6.11
C THR A 121 9.34 -8.30 -7.06
N VAL A 122 8.34 -9.06 -6.61
CA VAL A 122 7.49 -9.86 -7.51
C VAL A 122 6.75 -8.98 -8.52
N LYS A 123 6.39 -7.75 -8.15
CA LYS A 123 5.74 -6.79 -9.07
C LYS A 123 6.69 -6.18 -10.11
N SER A 124 8.01 -6.38 -9.95
CA SER A 124 8.99 -5.86 -10.90
C SER A 124 8.79 -6.47 -12.29
N PRO A 125 8.77 -5.66 -13.38
CA PRO A 125 8.62 -6.16 -14.74
C PRO A 125 9.59 -7.29 -15.09
N ARG A 126 10.80 -7.27 -14.55
CA ARG A 126 11.81 -8.32 -14.77
C ARG A 126 11.39 -9.68 -14.22
N ASN A 127 10.71 -9.71 -13.09
CA ASN A 127 10.26 -10.94 -12.45
C ASN A 127 8.96 -11.47 -13.06
N LEU A 128 8.18 -10.58 -13.70
CA LEU A 128 6.99 -10.96 -14.47
C LEU A 128 7.30 -11.31 -15.93
N ALA A 129 8.44 -10.86 -16.48
CA ALA A 129 8.85 -11.10 -17.87
C ALA A 129 8.76 -12.57 -18.31
N PRO A 130 9.15 -13.57 -17.50
CA PRO A 130 8.98 -14.97 -17.88
C PRO A 130 7.52 -15.37 -18.17
N ILE A 131 6.57 -14.85 -17.39
CA ILE A 131 5.12 -15.11 -17.58
C ILE A 131 4.64 -14.48 -18.89
N PHE A 132 5.04 -13.24 -19.15
CA PHE A 132 4.67 -12.54 -20.39
C PHE A 132 5.29 -13.19 -21.63
N ARG A 133 6.54 -13.65 -21.55
CA ARG A 133 7.22 -14.37 -22.64
C ARG A 133 6.49 -15.68 -22.96
N ASP A 134 6.20 -16.48 -21.95
CA ASP A 134 5.47 -17.74 -22.09
C ASP A 134 4.04 -17.52 -22.65
N ALA A 135 3.33 -16.49 -22.18
CA ALA A 135 2.04 -16.10 -22.76
C ALA A 135 2.16 -15.67 -24.24
N CYS A 136 3.21 -14.92 -24.59
CA CYS A 136 3.50 -14.51 -25.96
C CYS A 136 3.81 -15.69 -26.88
N ASP A 137 4.61 -16.66 -26.43
CA ASP A 137 4.94 -17.84 -27.20
C ASP A 137 3.69 -18.69 -27.49
N ARG A 138 2.84 -18.88 -26.47
CA ARG A 138 1.53 -19.55 -26.65
C ARG A 138 0.61 -18.78 -27.61
N ALA A 139 0.54 -17.45 -27.50
CA ALA A 139 -0.30 -16.63 -28.36
C ALA A 139 0.13 -16.72 -29.83
N LYS A 140 1.45 -16.65 -30.10
CA LYS A 140 2.01 -16.82 -31.45
C LYS A 140 1.71 -18.20 -32.04
N SER A 141 1.83 -19.25 -31.24
CA SER A 141 1.47 -20.61 -31.65
C SER A 141 -0.01 -20.69 -32.06
N ARG A 142 -0.92 -20.13 -31.26
CA ARG A 142 -2.36 -20.11 -31.55
C ARG A 142 -2.72 -19.27 -32.78
N VAL A 143 -2.11 -18.10 -32.95
CA VAL A 143 -2.33 -17.25 -34.13
C VAL A 143 -1.90 -17.98 -35.40
N THR A 144 -0.74 -18.64 -35.37
CA THR A 144 -0.25 -19.43 -36.51
C THR A 144 -1.19 -20.58 -36.84
N ALA A 145 -1.65 -21.32 -35.82
CA ALA A 145 -2.61 -22.41 -36.00
C ALA A 145 -3.97 -21.93 -36.56
N ALA A 146 -4.36 -20.69 -36.27
CA ALA A 146 -5.58 -20.07 -36.79
C ALA A 146 -5.40 -19.43 -38.19
N GLY A 147 -4.23 -19.58 -38.83
CA GLY A 147 -3.94 -19.04 -40.16
C GLY A 147 -3.49 -17.58 -40.19
N GLY A 148 -3.24 -16.96 -39.03
CA GLY A 148 -2.65 -15.62 -38.91
C GLY A 148 -1.12 -15.64 -38.92
N LYS A 149 -0.49 -14.47 -38.94
CA LYS A 149 0.98 -14.33 -38.88
C LYS A 149 1.45 -14.05 -37.46
N ALA A 150 2.32 -14.91 -36.91
CA ALA A 150 2.91 -14.72 -35.59
C ALA A 150 3.64 -13.37 -35.42
N THR A 151 4.15 -12.80 -36.52
CA THR A 151 4.84 -11.51 -36.56
C THR A 151 3.95 -10.34 -36.15
N ASP A 152 2.64 -10.47 -36.27
CA ASP A 152 1.69 -9.42 -35.88
C ASP A 152 1.70 -9.16 -34.37
N LEU A 153 2.21 -10.13 -33.59
CA LEU A 153 2.39 -10.02 -32.15
C LEU A 153 3.81 -9.61 -31.74
N ASP A 154 4.76 -9.46 -32.65
CA ASP A 154 6.17 -9.18 -32.31
C ASP A 154 6.34 -7.85 -31.59
N ALA A 155 5.63 -6.80 -32.01
CA ALA A 155 5.70 -5.48 -31.39
C ALA A 155 5.12 -5.46 -29.96
N ALA A 156 4.10 -6.29 -29.69
CA ALA A 156 3.54 -6.43 -28.35
C ALA A 156 4.44 -7.30 -27.46
N CYS A 157 5.02 -8.37 -28.01
CA CYS A 157 5.86 -9.30 -27.28
C CYS A 157 7.28 -8.80 -27.03
N SER A 158 7.79 -7.84 -27.82
CA SER A 158 9.10 -7.24 -27.63
C SER A 158 9.18 -6.31 -26.43
N GLN A 159 8.05 -5.82 -25.91
CA GLN A 159 7.99 -4.92 -24.75
C GLN A 159 8.38 -5.61 -23.42
N PHE A 160 8.44 -6.94 -23.40
CA PHE A 160 8.73 -7.76 -22.22
C PHE A 160 10.01 -8.62 -22.38
N ARG A 161 10.86 -8.27 -23.36
CA ARG A 161 12.15 -8.92 -23.59
C ARG A 161 13.25 -8.33 -22.71
#